data_AF-A0A2P8NKQ0-F1
#
_entry.id   AF-A0A2P8NKQ0-F1
#
_cell.length_a   1.000
_cell.length_b   1.000
_cell.length_c   1.000
_cell.angle_alpha   90.00
_cell.angle_beta   90.00
_cell.angle_gamma   90.00
#
_symmetry.space_group_name_H-M   'P 1'
#
loop_
_entity.id
_entity.type
_entity.pdbx_description
1 polymer ?
#
loop_
_entity_poly.entity_id
_entity_poly.type
_entity_poly.pdbx_seq_one_letter_code
_entity_poly.pdbx_strand_id
1 'polypeptide(L)'
;MLSGSLGNDRPDVERWDYAFSLSDWLQKTLSATERAQADWPIQSFTMETLHEFERQEADWPASGRYTYLHFMLPHGPFAFDGDCSFIGTDAAKAKDPRRALEDQSDCSLAVLRRVGDLLKSLGRYDTSLIVVHSDHGLGWPRICSWWNDGFSFDPKVPTLDRDTTKPSDISTQQAACEASVLLMVKFPGQTAFKTELENRQLLDVAPTILEYFGLHDPKMEGVSLYRKPPESRTVYFFGSMTDHLSEIRELGMFGYADQNWTFVKTIPVNGRKQQD
;
A
#
# COMPACT_ATOMS: atom_id res chain seq x y z
N MET A 1 5.10 -47.82 28.79
CA MET A 1 4.55 -47.85 27.42
C MET A 1 4.49 -46.43 26.90
N LEU A 2 5.07 -46.22 25.71
CA LEU A 2 4.82 -45.15 24.73
C LEU A 2 5.11 -43.72 25.23
N SER A 3 6.31 -43.16 25.01
CA SER A 3 6.77 -42.54 23.75
C SER A 3 5.72 -41.62 23.11
N GLY A 4 5.92 -40.31 23.25
CA GLY A 4 5.14 -39.27 22.58
C GLY A 4 6.04 -38.07 22.28
N SER A 5 6.83 -38.23 21.23
CA SER A 5 7.35 -37.22 20.31
C SER A 5 7.45 -35.76 20.80
N LEU A 6 8.70 -35.31 20.95
CA LEU A 6 9.12 -33.92 20.69
C LEU A 6 8.66 -33.52 19.28
N GLY A 7 7.45 -32.97 19.18
CA GLY A 7 6.92 -32.36 17.97
C GLY A 7 7.28 -30.89 17.95
N ASN A 8 7.98 -30.47 16.90
CA ASN A 8 8.28 -29.09 16.51
C ASN A 8 7.16 -28.09 16.86
N ASP A 9 7.32 -27.34 17.95
CA ASP A 9 6.68 -26.03 18.10
C ASP A 9 7.50 -25.01 17.29
N ARG A 10 7.39 -25.08 15.96
CA ARG A 10 7.66 -23.90 15.14
C ARG A 10 6.34 -23.13 15.09
N PRO A 11 6.25 -21.91 15.65
CA PRO A 11 5.03 -21.14 15.54
C PRO A 11 4.77 -20.89 14.05
N ASP A 12 3.56 -21.23 13.62
CA ASP A 12 3.07 -21.07 12.26
C ASP A 12 3.35 -19.65 11.77
N VAL A 13 4.26 -19.54 10.82
CA VAL A 13 4.62 -18.32 10.11
C VAL A 13 3.53 -18.04 9.09
N GLU A 14 2.31 -17.74 9.52
CA GLU A 14 1.22 -17.49 8.56
C GLU A 14 0.05 -16.74 9.20
N ARG A 15 0.21 -15.41 9.33
CA ARG A 15 -0.91 -14.46 9.20
C ARG A 15 -0.36 -13.11 8.73
N TRP A 16 -0.67 -12.80 7.47
CA TRP A 16 -0.59 -11.44 6.95
C TRP A 16 -1.73 -10.66 7.57
N ASP A 17 -1.38 -9.93 8.61
CA ASP A 17 -2.34 -9.14 9.35
C ASP A 17 -1.77 -7.73 9.37
N TYR A 18 -2.44 -6.85 8.63
CA TYR A 18 -2.11 -5.43 8.55
C TYR A 18 -2.08 -4.87 9.98
N ALA A 19 -0.87 -4.74 10.53
CA ALA A 19 -0.60 -4.35 11.91
C ALA A 19 -1.06 -5.31 13.04
N PHE A 20 -1.25 -6.61 12.81
CA PHE A 20 -1.84 -7.47 13.84
C PHE A 20 -1.04 -8.75 14.17
N SER A 21 -0.43 -8.75 15.35
CA SER A 21 -0.01 -9.97 16.05
C SER A 21 -1.16 -10.42 16.94
N LEU A 22 -1.58 -11.69 16.83
CA LEU A 22 -2.60 -12.30 17.69
C LEU A 22 -2.24 -12.18 19.19
N SER A 23 -0.95 -12.07 19.51
CA SER A 23 -0.42 -11.86 20.86
C SER A 23 -0.61 -10.42 21.36
N ASP A 24 -0.56 -9.44 20.46
CA ASP A 24 -0.67 -8.01 20.79
C ASP A 24 -2.12 -7.61 21.07
N TRP A 25 -3.06 -8.16 20.29
CA TRP A 25 -4.48 -8.02 20.57
C TRP A 25 -4.91 -8.68 21.89
N LEU A 26 -4.38 -9.86 22.23
CA LEU A 26 -4.72 -10.53 23.49
C LEU A 26 -4.19 -9.78 24.73
N GLN A 27 -3.04 -9.09 24.62
CA GLN A 27 -2.54 -8.21 25.68
C GLN A 27 -3.38 -6.94 25.83
N LYS A 28 -3.76 -6.29 24.71
CA LYS A 28 -4.63 -5.10 24.68
C LYS A 28 -5.99 -5.38 25.34
N THR A 29 -6.58 -6.53 25.04
CA THR A 29 -7.86 -7.01 25.60
C THR A 29 -7.84 -7.23 27.12
N LEU A 30 -6.65 -7.38 27.75
CA LEU A 30 -6.51 -7.61 29.19
C LEU A 30 -6.20 -6.33 30.01
N SER A 31 -5.89 -5.19 29.37
CA SER A 31 -5.60 -3.93 30.07
C SER A 31 -6.66 -2.87 29.77
N ALA A 32 -7.51 -2.57 30.77
CA ALA A 32 -8.70 -1.71 30.73
C ALA A 32 -8.48 -0.20 30.44
N THR A 33 -7.53 0.15 29.57
CA THR A 33 -7.07 1.52 29.29
C THR A 33 -7.46 2.01 27.88
N GLU A 34 -8.27 1.24 27.16
CA GLU A 34 -8.55 1.37 25.72
C GLU A 34 -9.60 2.44 25.31
N ARG A 35 -10.23 3.18 26.22
CA ARG A 35 -11.24 4.17 25.80
C ARG A 35 -10.68 5.45 25.17
N ALA A 36 -9.37 5.71 25.27
CA ALA A 36 -8.77 6.93 24.70
C ALA A 36 -8.18 6.73 23.28
N GLN A 37 -7.96 5.50 22.83
CA GLN A 37 -7.40 5.19 21.50
C GLN A 37 -8.47 4.97 20.42
N ALA A 38 -9.72 4.73 20.79
CA ALA A 38 -10.81 4.48 19.85
C ALA A 38 -11.13 5.66 18.90
N ASP A 39 -10.65 6.87 19.21
CA ASP A 39 -10.87 8.08 18.41
C ASP A 39 -9.65 8.47 17.54
N TRP A 40 -8.57 7.67 17.56
CA TRP A 40 -7.38 7.98 16.76
C TRP A 40 -7.60 7.58 15.30
N PRO A 41 -7.36 8.50 14.34
CA PRO A 41 -7.61 8.21 12.94
C PRO A 41 -6.59 7.17 12.45
N ILE A 42 -6.99 6.32 11.50
CA ILE A 42 -6.20 5.17 11.01
C ILE A 42 -4.77 5.54 10.57
N GLN A 43 -4.57 6.81 10.19
CA GLN A 43 -3.29 7.43 9.85
C GLN A 43 -2.26 7.32 10.98
N SER A 44 -2.71 7.38 12.24
CA SER A 44 -1.84 7.29 13.41
C SER A 44 -1.13 5.96 13.53
N PHE A 45 -1.68 4.88 12.97
CA PHE A 45 -0.98 3.57 12.90
C PHE A 45 0.33 3.63 12.13
N THR A 46 0.51 4.62 11.25
CA THR A 46 1.79 4.85 10.57
C THR A 46 2.91 5.14 11.55
N MET A 47 2.65 6.00 12.54
CA MET A 47 3.65 6.37 13.55
C MET A 47 3.90 5.23 14.53
N GLU A 48 2.87 4.48 14.90
CA GLU A 48 3.01 3.28 15.73
C GLU A 48 3.86 2.21 15.02
N THR A 49 3.54 1.92 13.76
CA THR A 49 4.29 0.97 12.91
C THR A 49 5.75 1.41 12.74
N LEU A 50 5.98 2.70 12.52
CA LEU A 50 7.33 3.25 12.38
C LEU A 50 8.13 3.11 13.68
N HIS A 51 7.56 3.51 14.82
CA HIS A 51 8.23 3.40 16.12
C HIS A 51 8.54 1.95 16.48
N GLU A 52 7.62 1.03 16.19
CA GLU A 52 7.84 -0.38 16.46
C GLU A 52 8.93 -0.96 15.56
N PHE A 53 8.92 -0.60 14.27
CA PHE A 53 10.00 -0.97 13.37
C PHE A 53 11.36 -0.42 13.83
N GLU A 54 11.43 0.86 14.21
CA GLU A 54 12.66 1.48 14.71
C GLU A 54 13.20 0.80 15.98
N ARG A 55 12.29 0.36 16.86
CA ARG A 55 12.64 -0.35 18.09
C ARG A 55 13.15 -1.76 17.82
N GLN A 56 12.51 -2.51 16.93
CA GLN A 56 12.79 -3.94 16.73
C GLN A 56 13.89 -4.24 15.70
N GLU A 57 14.06 -3.37 14.70
CA GLU A 57 14.91 -3.66 13.53
C GLU A 57 16.35 -4.01 13.94
N ALA A 58 16.92 -3.30 14.92
CA ALA A 58 18.29 -3.52 15.39
C ALA A 58 18.51 -4.91 16.00
N ASP A 59 17.51 -5.46 16.68
CA ASP A 59 17.58 -6.74 17.40
C ASP A 59 17.36 -7.94 16.49
N TRP A 60 16.76 -7.71 15.32
CA TRP A 60 16.45 -8.76 14.35
C TRP A 60 17.65 -9.15 13.49
N PRO A 61 17.64 -10.38 12.91
CA PRO A 61 18.67 -10.82 11.99
C PRO A 61 18.90 -9.83 10.84
N ALA A 62 20.17 -9.55 10.57
CA ALA A 62 20.58 -8.57 9.56
C ALA A 62 20.35 -9.04 8.11
N SER A 63 20.13 -10.35 7.89
CA SER A 63 19.99 -10.95 6.57
C SER A 63 19.03 -12.15 6.60
N GLY A 64 18.53 -12.56 5.43
CA GLY A 64 17.64 -13.72 5.30
C GLY A 64 16.22 -13.47 5.79
N ARG A 65 15.80 -12.20 5.81
CA ARG A 65 14.48 -11.77 6.27
C ARG A 65 13.79 -10.93 5.20
N TYR A 66 12.47 -11.07 5.12
CA TYR A 66 11.57 -10.16 4.43
C TYR A 66 10.78 -9.37 5.48
N THR A 67 10.70 -8.05 5.31
CA THR A 67 9.93 -7.16 6.18
C THR A 67 8.93 -6.40 5.35
N TYR A 68 7.66 -6.50 5.71
CA TYR A 68 6.59 -5.75 5.09
C TYR A 68 6.13 -4.65 6.06
N LEU A 69 6.15 -3.40 5.59
CA LEU A 69 5.65 -2.24 6.32
C LEU A 69 4.51 -1.65 5.50
N HIS A 70 3.31 -1.57 6.09
CA HIS A 70 2.18 -0.87 5.49
C HIS A 70 1.91 0.39 6.28
N PHE A 71 2.06 1.54 5.63
CA PHE A 71 1.78 2.84 6.22
C PHE A 71 0.48 3.40 5.66
N MET A 72 -0.32 3.98 6.54
CA MET A 72 -1.62 4.55 6.19
C MET A 72 -1.52 5.99 5.68
N LEU A 73 -0.36 6.65 5.84
CA LEU A 73 -0.15 7.96 5.22
C LEU A 73 0.17 7.80 3.72
N PRO A 74 -0.41 8.61 2.82
CA PRO A 74 -1.17 9.83 3.11
C PRO A 74 -2.70 9.68 3.02
N HIS A 75 -3.28 8.49 3.26
CA HIS A 75 -4.74 8.27 3.21
C HIS A 75 -5.50 9.28 4.08
N GLY A 76 -6.69 9.71 3.65
CA GLY A 76 -7.55 10.63 4.42
C GLY A 76 -8.23 9.95 5.62
N PRO A 77 -8.57 10.65 6.71
CA PRO A 77 -8.45 12.09 6.93
C PRO A 77 -7.00 12.57 7.10
N PHE A 78 -6.69 13.77 6.60
CA PHE A 78 -5.34 14.34 6.57
C PHE A 78 -4.87 14.90 7.93
N ALA A 79 -4.81 14.04 8.95
CA ALA A 79 -4.65 14.42 10.36
C ALA A 79 -3.23 14.84 10.79
N PHE A 80 -2.27 14.89 9.85
CA PHE A 80 -0.88 15.23 10.11
C PHE A 80 -0.41 16.43 9.29
N ASP A 81 0.46 17.24 9.91
CA ASP A 81 1.18 18.32 9.25
C ASP A 81 2.47 17.84 8.56
N GLY A 82 3.11 18.70 7.75
CA GLY A 82 4.32 18.36 6.99
C GLY A 82 5.54 17.96 7.83
N ASP A 83 5.58 18.35 9.09
CA ASP A 83 6.58 17.94 10.07
C ASP A 83 6.18 16.70 10.88
N CYS A 84 5.11 16.01 10.46
CA CYS A 84 4.48 14.89 11.15
C CYS A 84 3.85 15.23 12.51
N SER A 85 3.55 16.49 12.80
CA SER A 85 2.74 16.86 13.96
C SER A 85 1.30 16.36 13.78
N PHE A 86 0.76 15.68 14.79
CA PHE A 86 -0.66 15.30 14.81
C PHE A 86 -1.52 16.52 15.14
N ILE A 87 -2.37 16.92 14.20
CA ILE A 87 -3.29 18.06 14.36
C ILE A 87 -4.74 17.64 14.56
N GLY A 88 -5.04 16.35 14.41
CA GLY A 88 -6.39 15.82 14.48
C GLY A 88 -7.22 16.08 13.22
N THR A 89 -8.35 15.38 13.10
CA THR A 89 -9.15 15.39 11.87
C THR A 89 -9.95 16.68 11.68
N ASP A 90 -10.32 17.37 12.75
CA ASP A 90 -11.10 18.61 12.65
C ASP A 90 -10.26 19.80 12.20
N ALA A 91 -9.02 19.93 12.70
CA ALA A 91 -8.08 20.91 12.21
C ALA A 91 -7.72 20.65 10.74
N ALA A 92 -7.56 19.38 10.37
CA ALA A 92 -7.34 18.98 8.98
C ALA A 92 -8.49 19.37 8.05
N LYS A 93 -9.75 19.17 8.48
CA LYS A 93 -10.96 19.58 7.71
C LYS A 93 -11.06 21.09 7.51
N ALA A 94 -10.49 21.89 8.42
CA ALA A 94 -10.49 23.34 8.31
C ALA A 94 -9.44 23.88 7.31
N LYS A 95 -8.47 23.06 6.91
CA LYS A 95 -7.45 23.43 5.91
C LYS A 95 -8.02 23.35 4.50
N ASP A 96 -7.39 24.11 3.60
CA ASP A 96 -7.54 23.85 2.17
C ASP A 96 -7.19 22.38 1.85
N PRO A 97 -8.04 21.62 1.13
CA PRO A 97 -7.81 20.20 0.90
C PRO A 97 -6.51 19.87 0.17
N ARG A 98 -6.05 20.75 -0.73
CA ARG A 98 -4.76 20.58 -1.40
C ARG A 98 -3.65 20.71 -0.38
N ARG A 99 -3.68 21.78 0.43
CA ARG A 99 -2.66 21.98 1.46
C ARG A 99 -2.61 20.83 2.47
N ALA A 100 -3.77 20.34 2.91
CA ALA A 100 -3.84 19.22 3.86
C ALA A 100 -3.24 17.93 3.28
N LEU A 101 -3.48 17.64 2.00
CA LEU A 101 -2.87 16.50 1.32
C LEU A 101 -1.36 16.70 1.10
N GLU A 102 -0.91 17.91 0.75
CA GLU A 102 0.52 18.24 0.63
C GLU A 102 1.25 18.04 1.97
N ASP A 103 0.71 18.61 3.06
CA ASP A 103 1.24 18.46 4.41
C ASP A 103 1.36 16.97 4.80
N GLN A 104 0.29 16.19 4.61
CA GLN A 104 0.35 14.79 4.99
C GLN A 104 1.29 13.96 4.08
N SER A 105 1.44 14.35 2.81
CA SER A 105 2.40 13.72 1.89
C SER A 105 3.84 14.04 2.27
N ASP A 106 4.13 15.27 2.72
CA ASP A 106 5.44 15.64 3.27
C ASP A 106 5.77 14.78 4.50
N CYS A 107 4.78 14.51 5.36
CA CYS A 107 4.96 13.58 6.47
C CYS A 107 5.23 12.14 6.00
N SER A 108 4.52 11.63 4.98
CA SER A 108 4.84 10.31 4.38
C SER A 108 6.30 10.23 3.92
N LEU A 109 6.82 11.28 3.29
CA LEU A 109 8.22 11.34 2.87
C LEU A 109 9.19 11.37 4.06
N ALA A 110 8.83 12.05 5.15
CA ALA A 110 9.61 12.05 6.39
C ALA A 110 9.66 10.66 7.05
N VAL A 111 8.54 9.91 7.03
CA VAL A 111 8.49 8.50 7.48
C VAL A 111 9.43 7.63 6.66
N LEU A 112 9.38 7.72 5.32
CA LEU A 112 10.27 6.96 4.44
C LEU A 112 11.75 7.32 4.67
N ARG A 113 12.06 8.59 4.93
CA ARG A 113 13.41 9.04 5.29
C ARG A 113 13.89 8.37 6.57
N ARG A 114 13.07 8.33 7.63
CA ARG A 114 13.42 7.66 8.90
C ARG A 114 13.72 6.18 8.72
N VAL A 115 12.91 5.46 7.94
CA VAL A 115 13.17 4.05 7.58
C VAL A 115 14.52 3.92 6.88
N GLY A 116 14.79 4.74 5.87
CA GLY A 116 16.04 4.72 5.12
C GLY A 116 17.26 5.04 6.00
N ASP A 117 17.16 6.04 6.87
CA ASP A 117 18.24 6.47 7.76
C ASP A 117 18.55 5.43 8.84
N LEU A 118 17.53 4.76 9.38
CA LEU A 118 17.71 3.61 10.27
C LEU A 118 18.44 2.46 9.56
N LEU A 119 18.00 2.08 8.36
CA LEU A 119 18.66 1.01 7.61
C LEU A 119 20.12 1.37 7.29
N LYS A 120 20.42 2.65 7.04
CA LYS A 120 21.81 3.12 6.82
C LYS A 120 22.63 3.04 8.11
N SER A 121 22.09 3.50 9.23
CA SER A 121 22.81 3.49 10.52
C SER A 121 23.15 2.08 10.99
N LEU A 122 22.32 1.09 10.64
CA LEU A 122 22.55 -0.33 10.89
C LEU A 122 23.42 -1.03 9.84
N GLY A 123 23.87 -0.32 8.79
CA GLY A 123 24.67 -0.91 7.70
C GLY A 123 23.88 -1.88 6.80
N ARG A 124 22.55 -1.81 6.81
CA ARG A 124 21.64 -2.69 6.06
C ARG A 124 21.17 -2.09 4.75
N TYR A 125 21.15 -0.77 4.64
CA TYR A 125 20.62 -0.06 3.47
C TYR A 125 21.21 -0.57 2.16
N ASP A 126 22.54 -0.70 2.06
CA ASP A 126 23.22 -1.06 0.80
C ASP A 126 23.05 -2.53 0.41
N THR A 127 22.86 -3.43 1.36
CA THR A 127 22.71 -4.87 1.11
C THR A 127 21.27 -5.31 0.95
N SER A 128 20.29 -4.50 1.35
CA SER A 128 18.86 -4.79 1.18
C SER A 128 18.32 -4.44 -0.20
N LEU A 129 17.36 -5.25 -0.68
CA LEU A 129 16.34 -4.81 -1.63
C LEU A 129 15.30 -3.98 -0.86
N ILE A 130 15.04 -2.75 -1.29
CA ILE A 130 14.03 -1.87 -0.70
C ILE A 130 13.03 -1.52 -1.80
N VAL A 131 11.76 -1.85 -1.57
CA VAL A 131 10.66 -1.51 -2.48
C VAL A 131 9.69 -0.60 -1.73
N VAL A 132 9.42 0.56 -2.29
CA VAL A 132 8.43 1.52 -1.78
C VAL A 132 7.38 1.68 -2.87
N HIS A 133 6.13 1.35 -2.56
CA HIS A 133 5.03 1.53 -3.51
C HIS A 133 3.74 1.92 -2.80
N SER A 134 2.79 2.48 -3.55
CA SER A 134 1.40 2.62 -3.10
C SER A 134 0.63 1.35 -3.45
N ASP A 135 -0.40 1.04 -2.68
CA ASP A 135 -1.40 0.02 -3.02
C ASP A 135 -2.35 0.52 -4.13
N HIS A 136 -2.74 1.80 -4.05
CA HIS A 136 -3.51 2.50 -5.06
C HIS A 136 -3.22 4.01 -5.08
N GLY A 137 -3.69 4.68 -6.13
CA GLY A 137 -3.68 6.14 -6.25
C GLY A 137 -4.93 6.76 -5.63
N LEU A 138 -5.21 8.03 -5.97
CA LEU A 138 -6.35 8.74 -5.41
C LEU A 138 -7.53 8.78 -6.40
N GLY A 139 -8.73 8.37 -5.98
CA GLY A 139 -9.93 8.36 -6.82
C GLY A 139 -10.52 9.71 -7.24
N TRP A 140 -9.78 10.82 -7.10
CA TRP A 140 -10.30 12.17 -7.31
C TRP A 140 -9.53 12.90 -8.42
N PRO A 141 -10.00 12.85 -9.69
CA PRO A 141 -9.34 13.46 -10.84
C PRO A 141 -8.96 14.93 -10.69
N ARG A 142 -9.80 15.72 -10.03
CA ARG A 142 -9.50 17.12 -9.73
C ARG A 142 -8.20 17.27 -8.96
N ILE A 143 -7.94 16.38 -8.00
CA ILE A 143 -6.73 16.41 -7.18
C ILE A 143 -5.52 15.96 -8.01
N CYS A 144 -5.63 14.91 -8.81
CA CYS A 144 -4.52 14.45 -9.67
C CYS A 144 -4.01 15.54 -10.62
N SER A 145 -4.93 16.39 -11.11
CA SER A 145 -4.59 17.52 -11.98
C SER A 145 -3.71 18.59 -11.31
N TRP A 146 -3.53 18.55 -9.98
CA TRP A 146 -2.65 19.49 -9.28
C TRP A 146 -1.16 19.15 -9.38
N TRP A 147 -0.81 17.88 -9.66
CA TRP A 147 0.57 17.39 -9.66
C TRP A 147 1.02 16.74 -10.97
N ASN A 148 0.08 16.47 -11.88
CA ASN A 148 0.39 15.92 -13.19
C ASN A 148 0.03 16.94 -14.27
N ASP A 149 1.03 17.67 -14.77
CA ASP A 149 0.88 18.65 -15.85
C ASP A 149 0.33 18.02 -17.15
N GLY A 150 0.48 16.71 -17.32
CA GLY A 150 -0.09 15.95 -18.44
C GLY A 150 -1.54 15.51 -18.22
N PHE A 151 -2.13 15.78 -17.05
CA PHE A 151 -3.49 15.37 -16.68
C PHE A 151 -4.44 16.56 -16.62
N SER A 152 -5.31 16.69 -17.63
CA SER A 152 -6.37 17.70 -17.64
C SER A 152 -7.65 17.15 -17.05
N PHE A 153 -8.07 17.68 -15.90
CA PHE A 153 -9.36 17.34 -15.29
C PHE A 153 -10.54 17.85 -16.13
N ASP A 154 -11.49 16.97 -16.47
CA ASP A 154 -12.80 17.38 -17.02
C ASP A 154 -13.76 17.69 -15.87
N PRO A 155 -14.19 18.95 -15.68
CA PRO A 155 -15.11 19.33 -14.60
C PRO A 155 -16.49 18.68 -14.71
N LYS A 156 -16.81 18.01 -15.82
CA LYS A 156 -18.04 17.21 -15.99
C LYS A 156 -17.96 15.83 -15.35
N VAL A 157 -16.77 15.35 -14.99
CA VAL A 157 -16.61 14.07 -14.27
C VAL A 157 -17.21 14.23 -12.87
N PRO A 158 -18.27 13.47 -12.53
CA PRO A 158 -18.91 13.61 -11.23
C PRO A 158 -18.02 13.05 -10.12
N THR A 159 -18.18 13.59 -8.92
CA THR A 159 -17.76 12.89 -7.70
C THR A 159 -18.72 11.74 -7.48
N LEU A 160 -18.20 10.51 -7.47
CA LEU A 160 -19.02 9.33 -7.23
C LEU A 160 -19.30 9.17 -5.74
N ASP A 161 -20.56 8.85 -5.43
CA ASP A 161 -20.99 8.39 -4.13
C ASP A 161 -20.93 6.86 -4.11
N ARG A 162 -20.06 6.32 -3.26
CA ARG A 162 -19.77 4.90 -3.13
C ARG A 162 -21.00 4.05 -2.78
N ASP A 163 -21.99 4.65 -2.12
CA ASP A 163 -23.21 3.95 -1.70
C ASP A 163 -24.24 3.77 -2.84
N THR A 164 -24.18 4.63 -3.86
CA THR A 164 -25.22 4.72 -4.90
C THR A 164 -24.73 4.40 -6.30
N THR A 165 -23.44 4.16 -6.47
CA THR A 165 -22.81 3.96 -7.79
C THR A 165 -22.38 2.52 -8.01
N LYS A 166 -22.27 2.14 -9.28
CA LYS A 166 -21.76 0.84 -9.73
C LYS A 166 -20.31 0.99 -10.19
N PRO A 167 -19.52 -0.09 -10.22
CA PRO A 167 -18.15 -0.03 -10.74
C PRO A 167 -18.06 0.49 -12.18
N SER A 168 -19.11 0.30 -13.00
CA SER A 168 -19.18 0.86 -14.36
C SER A 168 -19.26 2.39 -14.42
N ASP A 169 -19.58 3.04 -13.31
CA ASP A 169 -19.72 4.49 -13.22
C ASP A 169 -18.38 5.19 -12.95
N ILE A 170 -17.34 4.43 -12.56
CA ILE A 170 -15.96 4.94 -12.45
C ILE A 170 -15.52 5.47 -13.81
N SER A 171 -15.25 6.77 -13.86
CA SER A 171 -14.79 7.43 -15.08
C SER A 171 -13.39 6.99 -15.47
N THR A 172 -13.04 7.17 -16.75
CA THR A 172 -11.68 6.88 -17.25
C THR A 172 -10.61 7.73 -16.54
N GLN A 173 -10.93 8.98 -16.20
CA GLN A 173 -10.04 9.86 -15.44
C GLN A 173 -9.86 9.38 -14.00
N GLN A 174 -10.90 8.84 -13.37
CA GLN A 174 -10.80 8.28 -12.03
C GLN A 174 -9.96 7.00 -12.04
N ALA A 175 -10.22 6.07 -12.96
CA ALA A 175 -9.40 4.88 -13.14
C ALA A 175 -7.93 5.23 -13.39
N ALA A 176 -7.67 6.25 -14.22
CA ALA A 176 -6.31 6.73 -14.47
C ALA A 176 -5.60 7.21 -13.19
N CYS A 177 -6.31 7.93 -12.33
CA CYS A 177 -5.75 8.37 -11.06
C CYS A 177 -5.53 7.25 -10.04
N GLU A 178 -6.50 6.33 -9.89
CA GLU A 178 -6.40 5.21 -8.94
C GLU A 178 -5.34 4.19 -9.35
N ALA A 179 -5.13 4.01 -10.66
CA ALA A 179 -4.11 3.10 -11.17
C ALA A 179 -2.69 3.71 -11.21
N SER A 180 -2.56 5.03 -11.10
CA SER A 180 -1.27 5.71 -11.15
C SER A 180 -0.62 5.74 -9.77
N VAL A 181 0.23 4.76 -9.51
CA VAL A 181 0.90 4.58 -8.21
C VAL A 181 2.41 4.83 -8.29
N LEU A 182 2.97 5.30 -7.18
CA LEU A 182 4.42 5.34 -7.00
C LEU A 182 4.97 3.92 -6.91
N LEU A 183 6.08 3.66 -7.60
CA LEU A 183 6.92 2.49 -7.40
C LEU A 183 8.39 2.95 -7.43
N MET A 184 9.06 2.87 -6.29
CA MET A 184 10.48 3.12 -6.14
C MET A 184 11.17 1.85 -5.66
N VAL A 185 12.30 1.53 -6.29
CA VAL A 185 13.04 0.30 -5.99
C VAL A 185 14.50 0.68 -5.84
N LYS A 186 15.09 0.27 -4.72
CA LYS A 186 16.54 0.30 -4.51
C LYS A 186 17.03 -1.14 -4.50
N PHE A 187 17.83 -1.50 -5.50
CA PHE A 187 18.46 -2.81 -5.56
C PHE A 187 19.71 -2.86 -4.64
N PRO A 188 20.10 -4.04 -4.12
CA PRO A 188 21.36 -4.22 -3.41
C PRO A 188 22.56 -3.68 -4.22
N GLY A 189 23.42 -2.90 -3.58
CA GLY A 189 24.60 -2.29 -4.21
C GLY A 189 24.31 -1.18 -5.24
N GLN A 190 23.06 -0.75 -5.43
CA GLN A 190 22.73 0.33 -6.35
C GLN A 190 23.29 1.67 -5.85
N THR A 191 24.10 2.33 -6.68
CA THR A 191 24.76 3.61 -6.33
C THR A 191 24.21 4.82 -7.09
N ALA A 192 23.35 4.60 -8.10
CA ALA A 192 22.81 5.66 -8.94
C ALA A 192 21.29 5.61 -8.97
N PHE A 193 20.67 6.79 -8.89
CA PHE A 193 19.25 6.98 -9.15
C PHE A 193 19.00 6.90 -10.67
N LYS A 194 17.91 6.24 -11.05
CA LYS A 194 17.44 6.16 -12.43
C LYS A 194 15.92 6.24 -12.45
N THR A 195 15.39 6.86 -13.48
CA THR A 195 13.96 6.82 -13.80
C THR A 195 13.76 5.89 -14.98
N GLU A 196 12.83 4.96 -14.85
CA GLU A 196 12.43 4.06 -15.92
C GLU A 196 10.98 4.36 -16.30
N LEU A 197 10.72 4.44 -17.61
CA LEU A 197 9.38 4.65 -18.17
C LEU A 197 8.82 3.36 -18.79
N GLU A 198 9.47 2.22 -18.52
CA GLU A 198 8.98 0.93 -18.95
C GLU A 198 7.66 0.61 -18.25
N ASN A 199 6.79 -0.16 -18.90
CA ASN A 199 5.54 -0.60 -18.31
C ASN A 199 5.84 -1.56 -17.15
N ARG A 200 5.97 -1.03 -15.92
CA ARG A 200 6.08 -1.74 -14.64
C ARG A 200 4.73 -1.76 -13.92
N GLN A 201 4.44 -2.83 -13.18
CA GLN A 201 3.15 -3.09 -12.55
C GLN A 201 3.38 -3.60 -11.13
N LEU A 202 2.43 -3.40 -10.22
CA LEU A 202 2.55 -3.90 -8.84
C LEU A 202 2.71 -5.43 -8.76
N LEU A 203 2.19 -6.15 -9.75
CA LEU A 203 2.37 -7.61 -9.88
C LEU A 203 3.85 -8.02 -10.03
N ASP A 204 4.73 -7.10 -10.43
CA ASP A 204 6.17 -7.34 -10.60
C ASP A 204 6.91 -7.38 -9.25
N VAL A 205 6.32 -6.86 -8.17
CA VAL A 205 6.98 -6.76 -6.85
C VAL A 205 7.24 -8.15 -6.26
N ALA A 206 6.23 -9.02 -6.24
CA ALA A 206 6.36 -10.38 -5.69
C ALA A 206 7.44 -11.22 -6.39
N PRO A 207 7.47 -11.37 -7.73
CA PRO A 207 8.54 -12.11 -8.40
C PRO A 207 9.91 -11.44 -8.25
N THR A 208 9.99 -10.12 -8.06
CA THR A 208 11.26 -9.42 -7.74
C THR A 208 11.81 -9.84 -6.39
N ILE A 209 10.95 -9.88 -5.37
CA ILE A 209 11.33 -10.32 -4.01
C ILE A 209 11.77 -11.78 -4.05
N LEU A 210 11.03 -12.65 -4.74
CA LEU A 210 11.41 -14.06 -4.88
C LEU A 210 12.78 -14.21 -5.56
N GLU A 211 13.00 -13.53 -6.69
CA GLU A 211 14.28 -13.61 -7.41
C GLU A 211 15.45 -13.11 -6.55
N TYR A 212 15.25 -12.08 -5.73
CA TYR A 212 16.26 -11.62 -4.77
C TYR A 212 16.68 -12.70 -3.77
N PHE A 213 15.76 -13.58 -3.35
CA PHE A 213 16.08 -14.74 -2.50
C PHE A 213 16.52 -16.00 -3.28
N GLY A 214 16.71 -15.89 -4.60
CA GLY A 214 17.04 -17.04 -5.45
C GLY A 214 15.88 -18.02 -5.62
N LEU A 215 14.65 -17.57 -5.39
CA LEU A 215 13.42 -18.32 -5.57
C LEU A 215 12.74 -17.92 -6.89
N HIS A 216 11.90 -18.81 -7.41
CA HIS A 216 11.16 -18.57 -8.65
C HIS A 216 9.82 -19.30 -8.61
N ASP A 217 8.75 -18.62 -9.00
CA ASP A 217 7.43 -19.22 -9.24
C ASP A 217 6.98 -18.93 -10.69
N PRO A 218 6.97 -19.93 -11.59
CA PRO A 218 6.57 -19.75 -12.98
C PRO A 218 5.08 -19.44 -13.16
N LYS A 219 4.26 -19.52 -12.10
CA LYS A 219 2.82 -19.22 -12.15
C LYS A 219 2.50 -17.74 -11.95
N MET A 220 3.46 -16.93 -11.50
CA MET A 220 3.25 -15.50 -11.33
C MET A 220 3.13 -14.80 -12.68
N GLU A 221 2.12 -13.96 -12.83
CA GLU A 221 1.91 -13.15 -14.04
C GLU A 221 2.91 -11.97 -14.14
N GLY A 222 3.38 -11.48 -13.00
CA GLY A 222 4.35 -10.40 -12.92
C GLY A 222 5.73 -10.80 -13.43
N VAL A 223 6.52 -9.80 -13.82
CA VAL A 223 7.90 -9.98 -14.29
C VAL A 223 8.82 -9.25 -13.34
N SER A 224 9.77 -9.98 -12.76
CA SER A 224 10.77 -9.40 -11.86
C SER A 224 11.45 -8.15 -12.44
N LEU A 225 11.63 -7.14 -11.59
CA LEU A 225 12.20 -5.84 -11.90
C LEU A 225 13.70 -5.91 -12.21
N TYR A 226 14.37 -7.04 -11.92
CA TYR A 226 15.73 -7.32 -12.40
C TYR A 226 15.79 -7.57 -13.92
N ARG A 227 14.64 -7.78 -14.56
CA ARG A 227 14.52 -8.15 -15.97
C ARG A 227 13.78 -7.06 -16.73
N LYS A 228 14.03 -6.99 -18.03
CA LYS A 228 13.23 -6.15 -18.93
C LYS A 228 11.82 -6.74 -19.05
N PRO A 229 10.74 -5.94 -18.88
CA PRO A 229 9.39 -6.43 -19.07
C PRO A 229 9.12 -6.62 -20.58
N PRO A 230 8.12 -7.45 -20.96
CA PRO A 230 7.67 -7.53 -22.34
C PRO A 230 7.28 -6.16 -22.90
N GLU A 231 7.59 -5.89 -24.18
CA GLU A 231 7.26 -4.62 -24.83
C GLU A 231 5.75 -4.35 -24.86
N SER A 232 4.96 -5.41 -25.03
CA SER A 232 3.52 -5.39 -24.93
C SER A 232 3.07 -6.29 -23.78
N ARG A 233 2.36 -5.71 -22.82
CA ARG A 233 1.62 -6.47 -21.81
C ARG A 233 0.38 -5.73 -21.41
N THR A 234 -0.67 -6.48 -21.12
CA THR A 234 -1.93 -5.90 -20.68
C THR A 234 -1.78 -5.30 -19.29
N VAL A 235 -2.41 -4.16 -19.09
CA VAL A 235 -2.47 -3.49 -17.80
C VAL A 235 -3.94 -3.37 -17.44
N TYR A 236 -4.27 -3.87 -16.26
CA TYR A 236 -5.62 -3.81 -15.73
C TYR A 236 -5.64 -3.07 -14.40
N PHE A 237 -6.73 -2.38 -14.15
CA PHE A 237 -7.10 -1.82 -12.87
C PHE A 237 -8.44 -2.42 -12.46
N PHE A 238 -8.58 -2.79 -11.19
CA PHE A 238 -9.79 -3.36 -10.65
C PHE A 238 -10.32 -2.42 -9.56
N GLY A 239 -11.43 -1.74 -9.88
CA GLY A 239 -12.08 -0.81 -8.95
C GLY A 239 -13.25 -1.46 -8.23
N SER A 240 -13.44 -1.10 -6.96
CA SER A 240 -14.66 -1.42 -6.19
C SER A 240 -15.33 -0.15 -5.69
N MET A 241 -16.65 -0.19 -5.57
CA MET A 241 -17.41 0.91 -4.98
C MET A 241 -17.42 0.90 -3.46
N THR A 242 -16.93 -0.15 -2.81
CA THR A 242 -16.79 -0.21 -1.33
C THR A 242 -15.33 -0.47 -0.95
N ASP A 243 -14.92 0.04 0.20
CA ASP A 243 -13.66 -0.27 0.87
C ASP A 243 -13.82 -1.41 1.90
N HIS A 244 -15.05 -1.87 2.14
CA HIS A 244 -15.33 -3.00 3.00
C HIS A 244 -15.26 -4.32 2.23
N LEU A 245 -14.21 -5.11 2.48
CA LEU A 245 -13.99 -6.41 1.84
C LEU A 245 -15.20 -7.36 1.94
N SER A 246 -15.98 -7.29 3.02
CA SER A 246 -17.21 -8.10 3.22
C SER A 246 -18.37 -7.69 2.31
N GLU A 247 -18.33 -6.49 1.75
CA GLU A 247 -19.38 -5.89 0.93
C GLU A 247 -19.06 -5.93 -0.56
N ILE A 248 -17.81 -6.21 -0.93
CA ILE A 248 -17.43 -6.35 -2.35
C ILE A 248 -18.23 -7.52 -2.95
N ARG A 249 -19.15 -7.19 -3.87
CA ARG A 249 -19.92 -8.16 -4.67
C ARG A 249 -19.44 -8.24 -6.10
N GLU A 250 -18.85 -7.15 -6.59
CA GLU A 250 -18.37 -7.00 -7.94
C GLU A 250 -17.20 -6.03 -8.01
N LEU A 251 -16.38 -6.21 -9.05
CA LEU A 251 -15.27 -5.33 -9.41
C LEU A 251 -15.45 -4.82 -10.83
N GLY A 252 -15.17 -3.54 -11.05
CA GLY A 252 -15.04 -2.99 -12.40
C GLY A 252 -13.63 -3.27 -12.91
N MET A 253 -13.52 -3.95 -14.05
CA MET A 253 -12.24 -4.17 -14.72
C MET A 253 -12.02 -3.07 -15.75
N PHE A 254 -10.91 -2.35 -15.62
CA PHE A 254 -10.47 -1.31 -16.55
C PHE A 254 -9.21 -1.77 -17.26
N GLY A 255 -9.16 -1.60 -18.58
CA GLY A 255 -7.99 -1.91 -19.39
C GLY A 255 -7.32 -0.62 -19.85
N TYR A 256 -5.99 -0.61 -19.85
CA TYR A 256 -5.21 0.49 -20.41
C TYR A 256 -4.77 0.17 -21.84
N ALA A 257 -5.19 1.00 -22.79
CA ALA A 257 -4.80 0.92 -24.20
C ALA A 257 -4.79 2.33 -24.81
N ASP A 258 -3.91 2.58 -25.79
CA ASP A 258 -3.83 3.86 -26.51
C ASP A 258 -3.77 5.09 -25.58
N GLN A 259 -2.98 4.98 -24.51
CA GLN A 259 -2.81 6.01 -23.48
C GLN A 259 -4.09 6.38 -22.72
N ASN A 260 -5.08 5.49 -22.68
CA ASN A 260 -6.34 5.73 -22.01
C ASN A 260 -6.83 4.51 -21.24
N TRP A 261 -7.56 4.76 -20.15
CA TRP A 261 -8.25 3.73 -19.39
C TRP A 261 -9.67 3.56 -19.91
N THR A 262 -10.12 2.31 -20.06
CA THR A 262 -11.47 2.01 -20.53
C THR A 262 -12.11 0.93 -19.68
N PHE A 263 -13.39 1.10 -19.34
CA PHE A 263 -14.16 0.05 -18.68
C PHE A 263 -14.31 -1.13 -19.63
N VAL A 264 -13.94 -2.32 -19.17
CA VAL A 264 -14.01 -3.55 -19.97
C VAL A 264 -15.24 -4.36 -19.59
N LYS A 265 -15.40 -4.67 -18.30
CA LYS A 265 -16.53 -5.45 -17.78
C LYS A 265 -16.61 -5.39 -16.26
N THR A 266 -17.77 -5.77 -15.74
CA THR A 266 -17.93 -6.12 -14.33
C THR A 266 -17.53 -7.57 -14.09
N ILE A 267 -16.78 -7.83 -13.02
CA ILE A 267 -16.39 -9.15 -12.55
C ILE A 267 -17.14 -9.44 -11.25
N PRO A 268 -18.00 -10.47 -11.21
CA PRO A 268 -18.64 -10.87 -9.97
C PRO A 268 -17.59 -11.47 -9.02
N VAL A 269 -17.59 -11.02 -7.77
CA VAL A 269 -16.80 -11.62 -6.69
C VAL A 269 -17.64 -12.72 -6.06
N ASN A 270 -17.65 -13.89 -6.72
CA ASN A 270 -18.35 -15.07 -6.21
C ASN A 270 -17.52 -15.70 -5.08
N GLY A 271 -17.94 -15.51 -3.82
CA GLY A 271 -17.42 -16.33 -2.73
C GLY A 271 -17.30 -15.66 -1.37
N ARG A 272 -18.42 -15.52 -0.66
CA ARG A 272 -18.55 -16.08 0.69
C ARG A 272 -19.96 -16.65 0.80
N LYS A 273 -20.10 -17.94 1.11
CA LYS A 273 -21.36 -18.41 1.71
C LYS A 273 -21.57 -17.53 2.94
N GLN A 274 -22.75 -16.91 3.06
CA GLN A 274 -23.18 -16.36 4.36
C GLN A 274 -22.96 -17.47 5.39
N GLN A 275 -22.07 -17.22 6.36
CA GLN A 275 -22.15 -17.96 7.60
C GLN A 275 -23.32 -17.32 8.34
N ASP A 276 -24.43 -18.04 8.36
CA ASP A 276 -25.54 -17.82 9.28
C ASP A 276 -25.06 -17.97 10.73
#